data_AF-A0A0B6YLM2-F1
#
_entry.id   AF-A0A0B6YLM2-F1
#
_cell.length_a   1.000
_cell.length_b   1.000
_cell.length_c   1.000
_cell.angle_alpha   90.00
_cell.angle_beta   90.00
_cell.angle_gamma   90.00
#
_symmetry.space_group_name_H-M   'P 1'
#
loop_
_entity.id
_entity.type
_entity.pdbx_description
1 polymer ?
#
loop_
_entity_poly.entity_id
_entity_poly.type
_entity_poly.pdbx_seq_one_letter_code
_entity_poly.pdbx_strand_id
1 'polypeptide(L)'
;KMFHPTTGDYRLENAEKSDFSRGQSAIIDDLLEGKENGFFVDIGAGDGETNSVSLYFERERKWHGVLVEADETKHRLSIAKNRRSELWNFRIQFDNKIDTDLDNVVRPDQLFEMLNHDVIDLLIVNLKGSELDIISHIDFTKYNIKVITIERSEE
;
A
#
# COMPACT_ATOMS: atom_id res chain seq x y z
N LYS A 1 -8.50 8.12 -8.69
CA LYS A 1 -7.53 8.85 -9.56
C LYS A 1 -6.11 8.41 -9.22
N MET A 2 -5.30 8.07 -10.23
CA MET A 2 -3.91 7.66 -10.06
C MET A 2 -2.96 8.86 -10.16
N PHE A 3 -1.93 8.87 -9.32
CA PHE A 3 -0.89 9.89 -9.26
C PHE A 3 0.48 9.19 -9.36
N HIS A 4 1.29 9.66 -10.30
CA HIS A 4 2.64 9.16 -10.49
C HIS A 4 3.65 9.99 -9.70
N PRO A 5 4.71 9.37 -9.17
CA PRO A 5 5.75 10.04 -8.43
C PRO A 5 6.46 11.10 -9.30
N THR A 6 6.97 12.14 -8.65
CA THR A 6 7.75 13.18 -9.34
C THR A 6 9.25 13.04 -9.07
N THR A 7 10.08 13.62 -9.93
CA THR A 7 11.52 13.69 -9.71
C THR A 7 11.83 14.80 -8.70
N GLY A 8 11.87 14.46 -7.42
CA GLY A 8 12.21 15.40 -6.35
C GLY A 8 12.47 14.69 -5.04
N ASP A 9 12.96 15.43 -4.06
CA ASP A 9 13.25 14.90 -2.73
C ASP A 9 11.98 14.59 -1.95
N TYR A 10 12.08 13.65 -1.02
CA TYR A 10 11.05 13.34 -0.04
C TYR A 10 10.69 14.58 0.79
N ARG A 11 9.41 14.73 1.13
CA ARG A 11 8.88 15.83 1.96
C ARG A 11 8.21 15.26 3.21
N LEU A 12 8.98 14.46 3.95
CA LEU A 12 8.55 13.82 5.19
C LEU A 12 8.60 14.80 6.36
N GLU A 13 7.68 14.64 7.31
CA GLU A 13 7.69 15.38 8.57
C GLU A 13 8.88 14.97 9.45
N ASN A 14 9.26 13.69 9.43
CA ASN A 14 10.40 13.17 10.17
C ASN A 14 11.38 12.42 9.25
N ALA A 15 12.06 13.16 8.38
CA ALA A 15 12.98 12.59 7.39
C ALA A 15 14.14 11.77 7.99
N GLU A 16 14.59 12.11 9.19
CA GLU A 16 15.69 11.40 9.89
C GLU A 16 15.26 10.03 10.43
N LYS A 17 13.95 9.79 10.60
CA LYS A 17 13.44 8.50 11.05
C LYS A 17 13.47 7.52 9.88
N SER A 18 14.09 6.35 10.09
CA SER A 18 14.16 5.27 9.09
C SER A 18 12.98 4.31 9.18
N ASP A 19 12.45 4.04 10.37
CA ASP A 19 11.34 3.10 10.58
C ASP A 19 10.13 3.77 11.25
N PHE A 20 8.99 3.77 10.55
CA PHE A 20 7.72 4.30 11.04
C PHE A 20 6.81 3.19 11.59
N SER A 21 7.10 1.93 11.30
CA SER A 21 6.23 0.77 11.47
C SER A 21 6.18 0.16 12.87
N ARG A 22 6.87 0.78 13.84
CA ARG A 22 7.02 0.28 15.22
C ARG A 22 7.69 -1.11 15.28
N GLY A 23 8.68 -1.35 14.41
CA GLY A 23 9.48 -2.59 14.39
C GLY A 23 8.97 -3.67 13.45
N GLN A 24 7.81 -3.51 12.81
CA GLN A 24 7.31 -4.50 11.84
C GLN A 24 8.26 -4.63 10.64
N SER A 25 8.82 -3.52 10.17
CA SER A 25 9.72 -3.51 9.01
C SER A 25 10.95 -4.39 9.23
N ALA A 26 11.50 -4.46 10.45
CA ALA A 26 12.64 -5.33 10.75
C ALA A 26 12.29 -6.83 10.64
N ILE A 27 11.09 -7.23 11.10
CA ILE A 27 10.63 -8.62 10.99
C ILE A 27 10.40 -8.98 9.52
N ILE A 28 9.76 -8.10 8.77
CA ILE A 28 9.45 -8.31 7.35
C ILE A 28 10.75 -8.36 6.53
N ASP A 29 11.72 -7.51 6.85
CA ASP A 29 13.02 -7.48 6.18
C ASP A 29 13.82 -8.76 6.41
N ASP A 30 13.77 -9.33 7.62
CA ASP A 30 14.36 -10.64 7.93
C ASP A 30 13.67 -11.77 7.16
N LEU A 31 12.33 -11.79 7.13
CA LEU A 31 11.53 -12.75 6.35
C LEU A 31 11.83 -12.71 4.84
N LEU A 32 12.24 -11.55 4.34
CA LEU A 32 12.59 -11.33 2.94
C LEU A 32 14.10 -11.31 2.69
N GLU A 33 14.90 -11.73 3.68
CA GLU A 33 16.35 -11.86 3.58
C GLU A 33 17.05 -10.56 3.12
N GLY A 34 16.53 -9.41 3.56
CA GLY A 34 17.07 -8.08 3.24
C GLY A 34 16.94 -7.69 1.77
N LYS A 35 15.98 -8.28 1.03
CA LYS A 35 15.77 -8.06 -0.40
C LYS A 35 15.77 -6.57 -0.79
N GLU A 36 16.55 -6.23 -1.81
CA GLU A 36 16.50 -4.92 -2.47
C GLU A 36 15.65 -4.96 -3.75
N ASN A 37 15.16 -3.80 -4.19
CA ASN A 37 14.41 -3.59 -5.44
C ASN A 37 13.17 -4.49 -5.60
N GLY A 38 12.46 -4.74 -4.49
CA GLY A 38 11.18 -5.44 -4.49
C GLY A 38 10.01 -4.55 -4.85
N PHE A 39 8.82 -5.16 -4.88
CA PHE A 39 7.55 -4.48 -5.13
C PHE A 39 6.58 -4.63 -3.97
N PHE A 40 6.00 -3.52 -3.50
CA PHE A 40 4.97 -3.52 -2.46
C PHE A 40 3.63 -2.95 -2.92
N VAL A 41 2.56 -3.37 -2.25
CA VAL A 41 1.24 -2.76 -2.34
C VAL A 41 0.78 -2.41 -0.92
N ASP A 42 0.42 -1.15 -0.68
CA ASP A 42 0.04 -0.62 0.62
C ASP A 42 -1.41 -0.10 0.58
N ILE A 43 -2.35 -0.90 1.04
CA ILE A 43 -3.79 -0.64 0.98
C ILE A 43 -4.25 -0.06 2.30
N GLY A 44 -4.73 1.19 2.26
CA GLY A 44 -4.99 1.99 3.47
C GLY A 44 -3.76 2.76 3.93
N ALA A 45 -2.98 3.29 2.98
CA ALA A 45 -1.67 3.89 3.22
C ALA A 45 -1.67 5.18 4.07
N GLY A 46 -2.84 5.74 4.37
CA GLY A 46 -2.95 6.90 5.24
C GLY A 46 -2.39 8.18 4.62
N ASP A 47 -1.68 8.95 5.45
CA ASP A 47 -0.97 10.17 5.03
C ASP A 47 0.37 9.88 4.31
N GLY A 48 0.67 8.59 4.07
CA GLY A 48 1.88 8.14 3.40
C GLY A 48 3.14 8.06 4.29
N GLU A 49 3.06 8.44 5.57
CA GLU A 49 4.22 8.50 6.48
C GLU A 49 3.93 7.88 7.86
N THR A 50 2.84 8.27 8.51
CA THR A 50 2.51 7.85 9.87
C THR A 50 2.27 6.34 9.92
N ASN A 51 3.03 5.65 10.77
CA ASN A 51 3.02 4.18 10.91
C ASN A 51 3.32 3.40 9.60
N SER A 52 3.88 4.05 8.56
CA SER A 52 4.07 3.41 7.25
C SER A 52 5.12 2.31 7.31
N VAL A 53 4.71 1.08 6.96
CA VAL A 53 5.62 -0.05 6.71
C VAL A 53 6.33 0.14 5.37
N SER A 54 5.58 0.51 4.34
CA SER A 54 6.09 0.62 2.98
C SER A 54 7.21 1.67 2.82
N LEU A 55 7.22 2.72 3.66
CA LEU A 55 8.21 3.79 3.56
C LEU A 55 9.64 3.31 3.87
N TYR A 56 9.79 2.34 4.78
CA TYR A 56 11.10 1.71 5.05
C TYR A 56 11.63 0.99 3.80
N PHE A 57 10.81 0.13 3.20
CA PHE A 57 11.21 -0.63 2.01
C PHE A 57 11.48 0.27 0.79
N GLU A 58 10.70 1.34 0.63
CA GLU A 58 10.93 2.32 -0.43
C GLU A 58 12.29 3.04 -0.27
N ARG A 59 12.62 3.50 0.94
CA ARG A 59 13.83 4.30 1.19
C ARG A 59 15.09 3.45 1.35
N GLU A 60 15.02 2.43 2.20
CA GLU A 60 16.19 1.68 2.65
C GLU A 60 16.49 0.49 1.74
N ARG A 61 15.47 -0.06 1.07
CA ARG A 61 15.60 -1.21 0.16
C ARG A 61 15.42 -0.86 -1.32
N LYS A 62 15.13 0.41 -1.64
CA LYS A 62 14.90 0.91 -3.02
C LYS A 62 13.72 0.22 -3.71
N TRP A 63 12.74 -0.21 -2.93
CA TRP A 63 11.53 -0.81 -3.50
C TRP A 63 10.69 0.26 -4.17
N HIS A 64 9.89 -0.18 -5.13
CA HIS A 64 8.82 0.63 -5.72
C HIS A 64 7.48 -0.02 -5.40
N GLY A 65 6.40 0.73 -5.45
CA GLY A 65 5.11 0.17 -5.12
C GLY A 65 3.94 1.07 -5.44
N VAL A 66 2.79 0.65 -4.91
CA VAL A 66 1.52 1.37 -5.02
C VAL A 66 0.97 1.60 -3.61
N LEU A 67 0.64 2.85 -3.31
CA LEU A 67 -0.11 3.24 -2.12
C LEU A 67 -1.57 3.46 -2.53
N VAL A 68 -2.51 2.86 -1.81
CA VAL A 68 -3.96 3.04 -2.04
C VAL A 68 -4.57 3.72 -0.82
N GLU A 69 -5.23 4.85 -1.02
CA GLU A 69 -5.92 5.57 0.04
C GLU A 69 -7.21 6.22 -0.48
N ALA A 70 -8.34 5.83 0.12
CA ALA A 70 -9.67 6.26 -0.29
C ALA A 70 -10.01 7.67 0.24
N ASP A 71 -9.60 8.00 1.46
CA ASP A 71 -9.86 9.29 2.09
C ASP A 71 -9.10 10.40 1.35
N GLU A 72 -9.83 11.35 0.77
CA GLU A 72 -9.24 12.41 -0.04
C GLU A 72 -8.27 13.30 0.75
N THR A 73 -8.51 13.50 2.04
CA THR A 73 -7.65 14.36 2.88
C THR A 73 -6.31 13.67 3.09
N LYS A 74 -6.33 12.41 3.53
CA LYS A 74 -5.13 11.59 3.71
C LYS A 74 -4.38 11.39 2.40
N HIS A 75 -5.11 11.11 1.32
CA HIS A 75 -4.53 10.99 -0.01
C HIS A 75 -3.80 12.28 -0.43
N ARG A 76 -4.39 13.47 -0.19
CA ARG A 76 -3.71 14.75 -0.48
C ARG A 76 -2.46 14.96 0.39
N LEU A 77 -2.50 14.56 1.66
CA LEU A 77 -1.32 14.58 2.53
C LEU A 77 -0.22 13.65 2.00
N SER A 78 -0.59 12.45 1.54
CA SER A 78 0.34 11.48 0.93
C SER A 78 0.99 12.01 -0.35
N ILE A 79 0.24 12.69 -1.22
CA ILE A 79 0.83 13.40 -2.38
C ILE A 79 1.90 14.40 -1.92
N ALA A 80 1.61 15.15 -0.85
CA ALA A 80 2.51 16.20 -0.36
C ALA A 80 3.84 15.63 0.17
N LYS A 81 3.90 14.35 0.56
CA LYS A 81 5.12 13.65 0.98
C LYS A 81 6.11 13.39 -0.15
N ASN A 82 5.66 13.50 -1.41
CA ASN A 82 6.48 13.26 -2.59
C ASN A 82 7.22 11.92 -2.55
N ARG A 83 6.49 10.83 -2.23
CA ARG A 83 7.03 9.47 -2.28
C ARG A 83 7.41 9.07 -3.71
N ARG A 84 8.27 8.06 -3.84
CA ARG A 84 8.75 7.53 -5.13
C ARG A 84 7.86 6.43 -5.71
N SER A 85 6.80 6.08 -5.01
CA SER A 85 5.81 5.08 -5.39
C SER A 85 4.55 5.74 -5.96
N GLU A 86 3.76 4.96 -6.70
CA GLU A 86 2.48 5.43 -7.19
C GLU A 86 1.48 5.62 -6.04
N LEU A 87 0.58 6.59 -6.19
CA LEU A 87 -0.47 6.84 -5.22
C LEU A 87 -1.83 6.83 -5.91
N TRP A 88 -2.71 5.96 -5.45
CA TRP A 88 -4.01 5.71 -6.06
C TRP A 88 -5.12 6.07 -5.08
N ASN A 89 -5.98 7.00 -5.49
CA ASN A 89 -7.21 7.31 -4.76
C ASN A 89 -8.32 6.37 -5.23
N PHE A 90 -8.47 5.23 -4.54
CA PHE A 90 -9.56 4.28 -4.74
C PHE A 90 -10.14 3.81 -3.41
N ARG A 91 -11.46 3.71 -3.34
CA ARG A 91 -12.20 2.98 -2.31
C ARG A 91 -12.37 1.54 -2.79
N ILE A 92 -12.05 0.58 -1.92
CA ILE A 92 -12.27 -0.84 -2.18
C ILE A 92 -13.69 -1.22 -1.77
N GLN A 93 -14.42 -1.89 -2.67
CA GLN A 93 -15.76 -2.40 -2.41
C GLN A 93 -15.80 -3.92 -2.61
N PHE A 94 -16.45 -4.62 -1.68
CA PHE A 94 -16.57 -6.08 -1.70
C PHE A 94 -17.93 -6.56 -2.24
N ASP A 95 -18.98 -5.73 -2.14
CA ASP A 95 -20.31 -6.10 -2.64
C ASP A 95 -20.34 -6.15 -4.17
N ASN A 96 -21.14 -7.07 -4.71
CA ASN A 96 -21.31 -7.28 -6.16
C ASN A 96 -22.12 -6.17 -6.83
N LYS A 97 -22.79 -5.32 -6.05
CA LYS A 97 -23.43 -4.09 -6.55
C LYS A 97 -22.38 -2.98 -6.58
N ILE A 98 -21.66 -2.86 -7.69
CA ILE A 98 -20.83 -1.68 -7.93
C ILE A 98 -21.77 -0.48 -7.92
N ASP A 99 -21.54 0.46 -7.01
CA ASP A 99 -22.20 1.75 -7.07
C ASP A 99 -21.54 2.50 -8.23
N THR A 100 -22.11 2.35 -9.44
CA THR A 100 -21.52 2.82 -10.70
C THR A 100 -21.41 4.34 -10.79
N ASP A 101 -21.92 5.06 -9.79
CA ASP A 101 -21.97 6.50 -9.73
C ASP A 101 -20.71 7.13 -9.08
N LEU A 102 -19.71 6.32 -8.69
CA LEU A 102 -18.46 6.79 -8.09
C LEU A 102 -17.22 6.38 -8.91
N ASP A 103 -16.57 7.36 -9.53
CA ASP A 103 -15.37 7.20 -10.39
C ASP A 103 -14.13 6.65 -9.67
N ASN A 104 -14.15 6.51 -8.34
CA ASN A 104 -13.02 6.07 -7.52
C ASN A 104 -13.32 4.81 -6.69
N VAL A 105 -14.28 3.99 -7.10
CA VAL A 105 -14.58 2.70 -6.45
C VAL A 105 -14.07 1.55 -7.32
N VAL A 106 -13.34 0.61 -6.72
CA VAL A 106 -12.85 -0.60 -7.39
C VAL A 106 -13.09 -1.83 -6.53
N ARG A 107 -13.27 -2.98 -7.17
CA ARG A 107 -13.22 -4.28 -6.49
C ARG A 107 -11.77 -4.73 -6.31
N PRO A 108 -11.49 -5.65 -5.37
CA PRO A 108 -10.14 -6.19 -5.17
C PRO A 108 -9.51 -6.75 -6.46
N ASP A 109 -10.23 -7.58 -7.20
CA ASP A 109 -9.74 -8.17 -8.46
C ASP A 109 -9.33 -7.10 -9.48
N GLN A 110 -10.15 -6.06 -9.65
CA GLN A 110 -9.84 -4.92 -10.51
C GLN A 110 -8.59 -4.18 -10.03
N LEU A 111 -8.44 -3.96 -8.72
CA LEU A 111 -7.26 -3.34 -8.15
C LEU A 111 -6.00 -4.13 -8.52
N PHE A 112 -5.99 -5.45 -8.31
CA PHE A 112 -4.84 -6.30 -8.62
C PHE A 112 -4.56 -6.39 -10.13
N GLU A 113 -5.59 -6.37 -10.97
CA GLU A 113 -5.42 -6.30 -12.43
C GLU A 113 -4.75 -5.00 -12.88
N MET A 114 -5.11 -3.88 -12.24
CA MET A 114 -4.52 -2.57 -12.52
C MET A 114 -3.05 -2.48 -12.12
N LEU A 115 -2.58 -3.28 -11.14
CA LEU A 115 -1.17 -3.28 -10.71
C LEU A 115 -0.22 -3.66 -11.85
N ASN A 116 -0.67 -4.49 -12.79
CA ASN A 116 0.17 -5.07 -13.85
C ASN A 116 1.46 -5.73 -13.29
N HIS A 117 1.34 -6.35 -12.11
CA HIS A 117 2.40 -7.04 -11.40
C HIS A 117 1.88 -8.35 -10.80
N ASP A 118 2.46 -9.47 -11.22
CA ASP A 118 2.07 -10.80 -10.73
C ASP A 118 2.88 -11.24 -9.49
N VAL A 119 3.99 -10.56 -9.18
CA VAL A 119 4.82 -10.82 -7.99
C VAL A 119 4.76 -9.60 -7.09
N ILE A 120 4.31 -9.81 -5.85
CA ILE A 120 4.21 -8.78 -4.82
C ILE A 120 5.03 -9.26 -3.62
N ASP A 121 6.13 -8.60 -3.35
CA ASP A 121 7.02 -9.01 -2.26
C ASP A 121 6.41 -8.66 -0.90
N LEU A 122 5.63 -7.58 -0.82
CA LEU A 122 4.93 -7.18 0.41
C LEU A 122 3.54 -6.61 0.09
N LEU A 123 2.51 -7.24 0.62
CA LEU A 123 1.15 -6.69 0.64
C LEU A 123 0.81 -6.21 2.06
N ILE A 124 0.57 -4.92 2.20
CA ILE A 124 0.12 -4.30 3.45
C ILE A 124 -1.37 -4.00 3.32
N VAL A 125 -2.17 -4.43 4.29
CA VAL A 125 -3.61 -4.22 4.33
C VAL A 125 -4.02 -3.60 5.66
N ASN A 126 -4.59 -2.39 5.59
CA ASN A 126 -5.10 -1.63 6.72
C ASN A 126 -6.46 -1.01 6.35
N LEU A 127 -7.54 -1.78 6.48
CA LEU A 127 -8.88 -1.40 6.03
C LEU A 127 -9.90 -1.25 7.17
N LYS A 128 -9.45 -1.06 8.40
CA LYS A 128 -10.30 -0.87 9.60
C LYS A 128 -11.41 -1.93 9.71
N GLY A 129 -11.07 -3.20 9.52
CA GLY A 129 -11.98 -4.34 9.73
C GLY A 129 -12.34 -5.13 8.47
N SER A 130 -11.96 -4.66 7.28
CA SER A 130 -12.15 -5.39 6.01
C SER A 130 -10.87 -6.07 5.48
N GLU A 131 -9.89 -6.32 6.35
CA GLU A 131 -8.62 -6.94 5.97
C GLU A 131 -8.81 -8.38 5.47
N LEU A 132 -9.69 -9.15 6.12
CA LEU A 132 -9.96 -10.53 5.70
C LEU A 132 -10.77 -10.58 4.40
N ASP A 133 -11.67 -9.61 4.19
CA ASP A 133 -12.48 -9.53 2.98
C ASP A 133 -11.59 -9.40 1.75
N ILE A 134 -10.61 -8.50 1.76
CA ILE A 134 -9.72 -8.34 0.60
C ILE A 134 -8.86 -9.57 0.34
N ILE A 135 -8.33 -10.20 1.39
CA ILE A 135 -7.52 -11.42 1.25
C ILE A 135 -8.33 -12.54 0.59
N SER A 136 -9.61 -12.69 0.95
CA SER A 136 -10.48 -13.72 0.37
C SER A 136 -10.78 -13.54 -1.13
N HIS A 137 -10.51 -12.35 -1.68
CA HIS A 137 -10.73 -12.02 -3.09
C HIS A 137 -9.46 -12.10 -3.95
N ILE A 138 -8.31 -12.40 -3.36
CA ILE A 138 -7.05 -12.52 -4.11
C ILE A 138 -7.00 -13.86 -4.82
N ASP A 139 -6.79 -13.85 -6.13
CA ASP A 139 -6.44 -15.04 -6.89
C ASP A 139 -4.96 -15.40 -6.68
N PHE A 140 -4.68 -16.22 -5.68
CA PHE A 140 -3.33 -16.71 -5.37
C PHE A 140 -2.76 -17.66 -6.44
N THR A 141 -3.55 -18.07 -7.44
CA THR A 141 -3.02 -18.80 -8.61
C THR A 141 -2.40 -17.85 -9.64
N LYS A 142 -2.84 -16.57 -9.62
CA LYS A 142 -2.34 -15.50 -10.49
C LYS A 142 -1.28 -14.65 -9.81
N TYR A 143 -1.50 -14.25 -8.56
CA TYR A 143 -0.63 -13.33 -7.82
C TYR A 143 0.22 -14.06 -6.78
N ASN A 144 1.54 -13.96 -6.92
CA ASN A 144 2.52 -14.53 -6.01
C ASN A 144 2.92 -13.49 -4.95
N ILE A 145 2.28 -13.57 -3.79
CA ILE A 145 2.51 -12.66 -2.66
C ILE A 145 3.43 -13.33 -1.64
N LYS A 146 4.55 -12.69 -1.28
CA LYS A 146 5.54 -13.28 -0.35
C LYS A 146 5.20 -13.06 1.11
N VAL A 147 4.88 -11.81 1.48
CA VAL A 147 4.52 -11.43 2.84
C VAL A 147 3.24 -10.62 2.79
N ILE A 148 2.30 -10.94 3.68
CA ILE A 148 1.09 -10.15 3.91
C ILE A 148 1.13 -9.63 5.36
N THR A 149 0.96 -8.32 5.53
CA THR A 149 0.74 -7.72 6.84
C THR A 149 -0.69 -7.23 6.93
N ILE A 150 -1.38 -7.60 8.01
CA ILE A 150 -2.73 -7.14 8.31
C ILE A 150 -2.69 -6.31 9.59
N GLU A 151 -3.18 -5.07 9.52
CA GLU A 151 -3.42 -4.29 10.74
C GLU A 151 -4.79 -4.66 11.27
N ARG A 152 -4.83 -5.46 12.34
CA ARG A 152 -6.08 -5.74 13.04
C ARG A 152 -6.27 -4.68 14.11
N SER A 153 -7.14 -3.71 13.85
CA SER A 153 -7.65 -2.85 14.93
C SER A 153 -8.47 -3.74 15.88
N GLU A 154 -8.07 -3.80 17.15
CA GLU A 154 -8.94 -4.34 18.19
C GLU A 154 -10.18 -3.43 18.28
N GLU A 155 -11.37 -4.00 18.10
CA GLU A 155 -12.61 -3.39 18.56
C GLU A 155 -12.74 -3.55 20.08
#